data_AF-A0AB39RQB7-F1
#
_entry.id   AF-A0AB39RQB7-F1
#
_cell.length_a   1.000
_cell.length_b   1.000
_cell.length_c   1.000
_cell.angle_alpha   90.00
_cell.angle_beta   90.00
_cell.angle_gamma   90.00
#
_symmetry.space_group_name_H-M   'P 1'
#
loop_
_entity.id
_entity.type
_entity.pdbx_description
1 polymer ?
#
loop_
_entity_poly.entity_id
_entity_poly.type
_entity_poly.pdbx_seq_one_letter_code
_entity_poly.pdbx_strand_id
1 'polypeptide(L)'
;MKKALLSVCLGANSTAVAWTKHPEEFAEIQANVMLQPLEGRSIGEQFSKALGFEGGYDRLDQAVLERTGFHLAEQSPAKYASAITMPTLVAQEHDDVMTIPEAVQAVHDAIPVEVASISPGALLFVVGEHAQSRYFSEDACELAAEPKELYVVPGANHVDLYDRTDLIPFDKLEEFFTKNLA
;
A
#
# COMPACT_ATOMS: atom_id res chain seq x y z
N MET A 1 -15.31 -18.08 5.90
CA MET A 1 -13.93 -17.90 5.41
C MET A 1 -13.40 -16.60 5.97
N LYS A 2 -12.15 -16.54 6.46
CA LYS A 2 -11.56 -15.28 6.92
C LYS A 2 -10.92 -14.57 5.73
N LYS A 3 -11.41 -13.38 5.35
CA LYS A 3 -10.85 -12.59 4.24
C LYS A 3 -10.01 -11.45 4.80
N ALA A 4 -8.81 -11.26 4.28
CA ALA A 4 -7.94 -10.12 4.59
C ALA A 4 -7.60 -9.37 3.31
N LEU A 5 -7.40 -8.07 3.43
CA LEU A 5 -6.98 -7.20 2.33
C LEU A 5 -5.52 -6.76 2.54
N LEU A 6 -4.73 -6.80 1.47
CA LEU A 6 -3.40 -6.19 1.43
C LEU A 6 -3.46 -5.01 0.48
N SER A 7 -3.15 -3.82 0.97
CA SER A 7 -3.10 -2.60 0.18
C SER A 7 -1.70 -2.00 0.27
N VAL A 8 -1.09 -1.72 -0.88
CA VAL A 8 0.32 -1.29 -0.95
C VAL A 8 0.40 0.09 -1.57
N CYS A 9 1.30 0.95 -1.08
CA CYS A 9 1.62 2.23 -1.70
C CYS A 9 0.37 3.14 -1.81
N LEU A 10 0.21 3.88 -2.91
CA LEU A 10 -0.99 4.65 -3.24
C LEU A 10 -2.26 3.78 -3.30
N GLY A 11 -2.13 2.46 -3.51
CA GLY A 11 -3.25 1.53 -3.42
C GLY A 11 -3.88 1.51 -2.02
N ALA A 12 -3.10 1.70 -0.95
CA ALA A 12 -3.62 1.85 0.40
C ALA A 12 -4.48 3.13 0.55
N ASN A 13 -4.11 4.21 -0.15
CA ASN A 13 -4.90 5.44 -0.18
C ASN A 13 -6.22 5.23 -0.90
N SER A 14 -6.17 4.61 -2.08
CA SER A 14 -7.36 4.26 -2.84
C SER A 14 -8.29 3.36 -2.03
N THR A 15 -7.75 2.36 -1.33
CA THR A 15 -8.49 1.51 -0.41
C THR A 15 -9.19 2.33 0.68
N ALA A 16 -8.50 3.24 1.37
CA ALA A 16 -9.11 4.06 2.42
C ALA A 16 -10.26 4.94 1.88
N VAL A 17 -10.07 5.54 0.70
CA VAL A 17 -11.11 6.33 0.03
C VAL A 17 -12.29 5.45 -0.37
N ALA A 18 -12.03 4.28 -0.95
CA ALA A 18 -13.06 3.32 -1.34
C ALA A 18 -13.84 2.84 -0.12
N TRP A 19 -13.17 2.59 1.01
CA TRP A 19 -13.82 2.23 2.28
C TRP A 19 -14.81 3.26 2.75
N THR A 20 -14.44 4.55 2.62
CA THR A 20 -15.30 5.66 3.01
C THR A 20 -16.52 5.77 2.12
N LYS A 21 -16.35 5.53 0.81
CA LYS A 21 -17.42 5.72 -0.20
C LYS A 21 -18.33 4.51 -0.36
N HIS A 22 -17.80 3.30 -0.19
CA HIS A 22 -18.44 2.03 -0.47
C HIS A 22 -18.14 0.99 0.63
N PRO A 23 -18.44 1.29 1.91
CA PRO A 23 -18.13 0.40 3.03
C PRO A 23 -18.76 -1.00 2.90
N GLU A 24 -19.89 -1.12 2.20
CA GLU A 24 -20.60 -2.38 1.94
C GLU A 24 -19.76 -3.40 1.17
N GLU A 25 -18.91 -2.94 0.25
CA GLU A 25 -18.04 -3.82 -0.56
C GLU A 25 -16.96 -4.49 0.29
N PHE A 26 -16.71 -3.96 1.50
CA PHE A 26 -15.71 -4.49 2.42
C PHE A 26 -16.31 -5.21 3.62
N ALA A 27 -17.63 -5.44 3.65
CA ALA A 27 -18.33 -6.04 4.80
C ALA A 27 -17.81 -7.43 5.17
N GLU A 28 -17.21 -8.16 4.23
CA GLU A 28 -16.66 -9.49 4.46
C GLU A 28 -15.17 -9.49 4.83
N ILE A 29 -14.50 -8.33 4.78
CA ILE A 29 -13.08 -8.20 5.11
C ILE A 29 -12.94 -8.15 6.64
N GLN A 30 -12.04 -8.98 7.17
CA GLN A 30 -11.86 -9.17 8.61
C GLN A 30 -10.54 -8.61 9.14
N ALA A 31 -9.60 -8.33 8.25
CA ALA A 31 -8.32 -7.69 8.56
C ALA A 31 -7.80 -6.95 7.32
N ASN A 32 -6.99 -5.92 7.53
CA ASN A 32 -6.32 -5.20 6.46
C ASN A 32 -4.83 -5.02 6.78
N VAL A 33 -4.00 -4.96 5.75
CA VAL A 33 -2.59 -4.60 5.85
C VAL A 33 -2.35 -3.46 4.88
N MET A 34 -1.99 -2.29 5.41
CA MET A 34 -1.60 -1.12 4.63
C MET A 34 -0.08 -1.00 4.67
N LEU A 35 0.57 -1.44 3.58
CA LEU A 35 2.01 -1.40 3.43
C LEU A 35 2.42 -0.12 2.68
N GLN A 36 3.23 0.72 3.32
CA GLN A 36 3.64 2.04 2.85
C GLN A 36 2.47 2.88 2.30
N PRO A 37 1.42 3.18 3.10
CA PRO A 37 0.49 4.21 2.69
C PRO A 37 1.23 5.53 2.52
N LEU A 38 0.87 6.28 1.48
CA LEU A 38 1.65 7.44 1.06
C LEU A 38 0.88 8.73 1.29
N GLU A 39 1.55 9.77 1.75
CA GLU A 39 0.96 11.10 1.89
C GLU A 39 1.48 11.98 0.76
N GLY A 40 0.57 12.45 -0.10
CA GLY A 40 0.93 13.14 -1.34
C GLY A 40 1.78 14.40 -1.12
N ARG A 41 1.55 15.15 -0.04
CA ARG A 41 2.36 16.33 0.27
C ARG A 41 3.81 15.96 0.61
N SER A 42 3.99 14.98 1.49
CA SER A 42 5.28 14.50 1.97
C SER A 42 6.13 13.99 0.82
N ILE A 43 5.52 13.25 -0.11
CA ILE A 43 6.16 12.84 -1.37
C ILE A 43 6.64 14.05 -2.15
N GLY A 44 5.77 15.03 -2.39
CA GLY A 44 6.12 16.21 -3.16
C GLY A 44 7.27 16.99 -2.53
N GLU A 45 7.26 17.14 -1.21
CA GLU A 45 8.30 17.83 -0.45
C GLU A 45 9.64 17.07 -0.49
N GLN A 46 9.63 15.75 -0.25
CA GLN A 46 10.83 14.91 -0.26
C GLN A 46 11.44 14.78 -1.66
N PHE A 47 10.63 14.57 -2.70
CA PHE A 47 11.12 14.56 -4.08
C PHE A 47 11.77 15.89 -4.46
N SER A 48 11.12 17.00 -4.13
CA SER A 48 11.63 18.34 -4.44
C SER A 48 12.96 18.61 -3.75
N LYS A 49 13.07 18.19 -2.48
CA LYS A 49 14.30 18.28 -1.70
C LYS A 49 15.41 17.39 -2.27
N ALA A 50 15.10 16.14 -2.61
CA ALA A 50 16.06 15.19 -3.17
C ALA A 50 16.64 15.66 -4.51
N LEU A 51 15.84 16.34 -5.34
CA LEU A 51 16.25 16.90 -6.62
C LEU A 51 16.90 18.30 -6.50
N GLY A 52 16.89 18.90 -5.31
CA GLY A 52 17.46 20.23 -5.06
C GLY A 52 16.70 21.37 -5.75
N PHE A 53 15.40 21.19 -6.01
CA PHE A 53 14.58 22.20 -6.68
C PHE A 53 13.93 23.15 -5.68
N GLU A 54 14.42 24.39 -5.66
CA GLU A 54 13.82 25.48 -4.88
C GLU A 54 12.38 25.75 -5.38
N GLY A 55 11.41 25.78 -4.45
CA GLY A 55 9.99 25.87 -4.78
C GLY A 55 9.45 24.66 -5.57
N GLY A 56 10.16 23.52 -5.55
CA GLY A 56 9.79 22.33 -6.32
C GLY A 56 8.41 21.79 -5.95
N TYR A 57 8.04 21.85 -4.66
CA TYR A 57 6.74 21.38 -4.18
C TYR A 57 5.60 22.15 -4.83
N ASP A 58 5.59 23.48 -4.74
CA ASP A 58 4.50 24.31 -5.27
C ASP A 58 4.35 24.12 -6.78
N ARG A 59 5.47 23.96 -7.49
CA ARG A 59 5.48 23.70 -8.93
C ARG A 59 4.91 22.33 -9.27
N LEU A 60 5.27 21.31 -8.50
CA LEU A 60 4.76 19.95 -8.66
C LEU A 60 3.26 19.90 -8.34
N ASP A 61 2.85 20.49 -7.23
CA ASP A 61 1.46 20.56 -6.78
C ASP A 61 0.58 21.27 -7.81
N GLN A 62 1.04 22.41 -8.33
CA GLN A 62 0.35 23.12 -9.41
C GLN A 62 0.22 22.27 -10.68
N ALA A 63 1.28 21.55 -11.07
CA ALA A 63 1.25 20.68 -12.24
C ALA A 63 0.29 19.48 -12.06
N VAL A 64 0.20 18.95 -10.84
CA VAL A 64 -0.75 17.88 -10.49
C VAL A 64 -2.18 18.42 -10.52
N LEU A 65 -2.43 19.60 -9.95
CA LEU A 65 -3.74 20.26 -10.00
C LEU A 65 -4.20 20.49 -11.44
N GLU A 66 -3.35 21.04 -12.31
CA GLU A 66 -3.72 21.33 -13.70
C GLU A 66 -4.07 20.08 -14.51
N ARG A 67 -3.45 18.93 -14.18
CA ARG A 67 -3.66 17.66 -14.89
C ARG A 67 -4.83 16.85 -14.33
N THR A 68 -5.05 16.91 -13.02
CA THR A 68 -5.93 15.98 -12.31
C THR A 68 -7.12 16.66 -11.64
N GLY A 69 -7.06 17.97 -11.42
CA GLY A 69 -8.03 18.73 -10.64
C GLY A 69 -7.87 18.60 -9.13
N PHE A 70 -6.84 17.91 -8.64
CA PHE A 70 -6.58 17.71 -7.21
C PHE A 70 -5.18 18.19 -6.82
N HIS A 71 -5.05 18.73 -5.62
CA HIS A 71 -3.76 19.00 -5.00
C HIS A 71 -3.15 17.74 -4.40
N LEU A 72 -1.82 17.70 -4.27
CA LEU A 72 -1.09 16.61 -3.61
C LEU A 72 -1.53 16.42 -2.16
N ALA A 73 -1.78 17.52 -1.43
CA ALA A 73 -2.27 17.48 -0.04
C ALA A 73 -3.71 16.93 0.09
N GLU A 74 -4.45 16.81 -1.01
CA GLU A 74 -5.75 16.13 -1.02
C GLU A 74 -5.59 14.61 -1.13
N GLN A 75 -4.44 14.14 -1.61
CA GLN A 75 -4.11 12.72 -1.77
C GLN A 75 -3.52 12.14 -0.48
N SER A 76 -4.29 12.22 0.61
CA SER A 76 -3.90 11.71 1.92
C SER A 76 -4.86 10.63 2.43
N PRO A 77 -4.37 9.42 2.78
CA PRO A 77 -5.19 8.34 3.32
C PRO A 77 -5.73 8.66 4.72
N ALA A 78 -5.02 9.47 5.52
CA ALA A 78 -5.37 9.74 6.92
C ALA A 78 -6.78 10.37 7.07
N LYS A 79 -7.21 11.17 6.08
CA LYS A 79 -8.56 11.76 6.03
C LYS A 79 -9.68 10.72 5.94
N TYR A 80 -9.37 9.53 5.42
CA TYR A 80 -10.32 8.46 5.09
C TYR A 80 -10.13 7.23 5.98
N ALA A 81 -8.98 7.10 6.63
CA ALA A 81 -8.60 5.94 7.43
C ALA A 81 -9.57 5.68 8.61
N SER A 82 -10.28 6.70 9.09
CA SER A 82 -11.30 6.55 10.14
C SER A 82 -12.50 5.71 9.73
N ALA A 83 -12.71 5.50 8.43
CA ALA A 83 -13.75 4.60 7.91
C ALA A 83 -13.36 3.12 8.00
N ILE A 84 -12.08 2.80 8.26
CA ILE A 84 -11.58 1.43 8.36
C ILE A 84 -11.86 0.91 9.78
N THR A 85 -12.77 -0.05 9.90
CA THR A 85 -13.32 -0.48 11.22
C THR A 85 -12.81 -1.83 11.70
N MET A 86 -11.95 -2.50 10.93
CA MET A 86 -11.32 -3.77 11.31
C MET A 86 -9.87 -3.60 11.77
N PRO A 87 -9.31 -4.64 12.43
CA PRO A 87 -7.88 -4.69 12.70
C PRO A 87 -7.07 -4.46 11.42
N THR A 88 -6.21 -3.44 11.46
CA THR A 88 -5.38 -3.03 10.34
C THR A 88 -3.93 -2.88 10.78
N LEU A 89 -3.02 -3.60 10.12
CA LEU A 89 -1.59 -3.36 10.29
C LEU A 89 -1.17 -2.26 9.32
N VAL A 90 -0.64 -1.15 9.83
CA VAL A 90 0.03 -0.14 9.02
C VAL A 90 1.54 -0.36 9.19
N ALA A 91 2.24 -0.58 8.09
CA ALA A 91 3.68 -0.84 8.09
C ALA A 91 4.39 0.08 7.08
N GLN A 92 5.60 0.50 7.42
CA GLN A 92 6.46 1.31 6.57
C GLN A 92 7.94 0.98 6.83
N GLU A 93 8.76 1.16 5.80
CA GLU A 93 10.21 1.13 5.88
C GLU A 93 10.76 2.22 6.82
N HIS A 94 11.67 1.82 7.72
CA HIS A 94 12.21 2.73 8.72
C HIS A 94 13.01 3.89 8.10
N ASP A 95 13.75 3.60 7.02
CA ASP A 95 14.68 4.54 6.36
C ASP A 95 14.20 4.96 4.96
N ASP A 96 12.90 5.22 4.81
CA ASP A 96 12.31 5.66 3.55
C ASP A 96 12.57 7.15 3.27
N VAL A 97 13.26 7.43 2.16
CA VAL A 97 13.62 8.79 1.73
C VAL A 97 12.47 9.53 1.04
N MET A 98 11.37 8.84 0.72
CA MET A 98 10.24 9.36 -0.06
C MET A 98 9.08 9.87 0.79
N THR A 99 9.11 9.58 2.09
CA THR A 99 8.04 9.85 3.05
C THR A 99 8.65 10.32 4.37
N ILE A 100 7.80 10.54 5.38
CA ILE A 100 8.23 10.88 6.74
C ILE A 100 7.47 9.99 7.74
N PRO A 101 8.11 9.54 8.84
CA PRO A 101 7.46 8.71 9.85
C PRO A 101 6.16 9.32 10.39
N GLU A 102 6.11 10.63 10.57
CA GLU A 102 4.94 11.36 11.09
C GLU A 102 3.71 11.20 10.17
N ALA A 103 3.92 11.18 8.85
CA ALA A 103 2.83 11.04 7.88
C ALA A 103 2.16 9.66 7.99
N VAL A 104 2.94 8.62 8.29
CA VAL A 104 2.41 7.25 8.44
C VAL A 104 1.83 7.01 9.81
N GLN A 105 2.43 7.58 10.84
CA GLN A 105 1.84 7.58 12.17
C GLN A 105 0.46 8.24 12.15
N ALA A 106 0.27 9.32 11.39
CA ALA A 106 -1.05 9.95 11.23
C ALA A 106 -2.10 9.03 10.60
N VAL A 107 -1.72 8.11 9.70
CA VAL A 107 -2.63 7.10 9.14
C VAL A 107 -2.99 6.06 10.20
N HIS A 108 -1.99 5.57 10.93
CA HIS A 108 -2.18 4.63 12.02
C HIS A 108 -3.13 5.21 13.09
N ASP A 109 -2.89 6.43 13.54
CA ASP A 109 -3.66 7.10 14.59
C ASP A 109 -5.10 7.41 14.17
N ALA A 110 -5.34 7.57 12.86
CA ALA A 110 -6.67 7.81 12.31
C ALA A 110 -7.55 6.56 12.28
N ILE A 111 -6.96 5.35 12.37
CA ILE A 111 -7.71 4.08 12.39
C ILE A 111 -8.24 3.84 13.81
N PRO A 112 -9.57 3.72 14.01
CA PRO A 112 -10.20 3.71 15.34
C PRO A 112 -10.10 2.37 16.08
N VAL A 113 -9.30 1.42 15.60
CA VAL A 113 -9.24 0.04 16.08
C VAL A 113 -7.80 -0.32 16.44
N GLU A 114 -7.59 -0.89 17.64
CA GLU A 114 -6.28 -1.38 18.03
C GLU A 114 -5.79 -2.48 17.07
N VAL A 115 -4.50 -2.42 16.74
CA VAL A 115 -3.81 -3.45 15.97
C VAL A 115 -3.85 -4.75 16.78
N ALA A 116 -4.82 -5.61 16.50
CA ALA A 116 -4.74 -6.99 16.93
C ALA A 116 -3.49 -7.60 16.28
N SER A 117 -2.78 -8.45 17.02
CA SER A 117 -1.71 -9.29 16.47
C SER A 117 -2.25 -10.04 15.23
N ILE A 118 -1.93 -9.51 14.05
CA ILE A 118 -2.16 -10.18 12.77
C ILE A 118 -0.98 -11.13 12.59
N SER A 119 -0.86 -12.12 13.48
CA SER A 119 0.10 -13.21 13.32
C SER A 119 -0.26 -13.93 12.02
N PRO A 120 0.51 -13.81 10.94
CA PRO A 120 0.03 -14.35 9.69
C PRO A 120 0.14 -15.87 9.74
N GLY A 121 -0.83 -16.53 9.11
CA GLY A 121 -0.62 -17.88 8.58
C GLY A 121 0.38 -17.83 7.44
N ALA A 122 0.18 -18.62 6.39
CA ALA A 122 1.06 -18.55 5.22
C ALA A 122 1.10 -17.16 4.57
N LEU A 123 2.28 -16.72 4.13
CA LEU A 123 2.50 -15.45 3.43
C LEU A 123 2.88 -15.68 1.97
N LEU A 124 2.30 -14.90 1.05
CA LEU A 124 2.70 -14.83 -0.36
C LEU A 124 3.05 -13.38 -0.70
N PHE A 125 4.29 -13.16 -1.10
CA PHE A 125 4.78 -11.91 -1.66
C PHE A 125 4.71 -12.01 -3.18
N VAL A 126 4.09 -11.05 -3.85
CA VAL A 126 4.02 -10.99 -5.32
C VAL A 126 4.64 -9.69 -5.81
N VAL A 127 5.62 -9.76 -6.70
CA VAL A 127 6.34 -8.59 -7.18
C VAL A 127 6.72 -8.68 -8.65
N GLY A 128 6.72 -7.57 -9.38
CA GLY A 128 7.18 -7.54 -10.76
C GLY A 128 8.70 -7.67 -10.89
N GLU A 129 9.18 -8.42 -11.90
CA GLU A 129 10.60 -8.62 -12.17
C GLU A 129 11.40 -7.31 -12.30
N HIS A 130 10.78 -6.29 -12.93
CA HIS A 130 11.39 -5.00 -13.21
C HIS A 130 10.92 -3.90 -12.25
N ALA A 131 10.23 -4.26 -11.16
CA ALA A 131 9.84 -3.28 -10.16
C ALA A 131 11.09 -2.74 -9.44
N GLN A 132 11.30 -1.42 -9.43
CA GLN A 132 12.37 -0.80 -8.64
C GLN A 132 12.22 -1.16 -7.15
N SER A 133 10.99 -1.34 -6.69
CA SER A 133 10.62 -1.73 -5.33
C SER A 133 10.81 -3.22 -5.03
N ARG A 134 11.40 -4.02 -5.93
CA ARG A 134 11.49 -5.49 -5.78
C ARG A 134 12.23 -5.90 -4.51
N TYR A 135 13.34 -5.23 -4.21
CA TYR A 135 14.17 -5.54 -3.05
C TYR A 135 13.39 -5.48 -1.73
N PHE A 136 12.40 -4.60 -1.60
CA PHE A 136 11.54 -4.56 -0.40
C PHE A 136 10.79 -5.87 -0.16
N SER A 137 10.28 -6.50 -1.23
CA SER A 137 9.57 -7.78 -1.12
C SER A 137 10.52 -8.94 -0.85
N GLU A 138 11.76 -8.87 -1.34
CA GLU A 138 12.80 -9.85 -1.08
C GLU A 138 13.23 -9.79 0.40
N ASP A 139 13.59 -8.61 0.90
CA ASP A 139 14.00 -8.39 2.29
C ASP A 139 12.87 -8.75 3.27
N ALA A 140 11.63 -8.33 2.99
CA ALA A 140 10.48 -8.68 3.82
C ALA A 140 10.20 -10.19 3.83
N CYS A 141 10.35 -10.87 2.69
CA CYS A 141 10.21 -12.32 2.62
C CYS A 141 11.33 -13.03 3.38
N GLU A 142 12.58 -12.54 3.33
CA GLU A 142 13.67 -13.12 4.12
C GLU A 142 13.39 -13.03 5.64
N LEU A 143 12.87 -11.89 6.10
CA LEU A 143 12.55 -11.63 7.51
C LEU A 143 11.28 -12.33 8.02
N ALA A 144 10.33 -12.65 7.13
CA ALA A 144 9.06 -13.25 7.51
C ALA A 144 9.21 -14.67 8.11
N ALA A 145 8.28 -15.06 8.98
CA ALA A 145 8.20 -16.43 9.50
C ALA A 145 7.61 -17.40 8.45
N GLU A 146 7.98 -18.67 8.51
CA GLU A 146 7.39 -19.72 7.67
C GLU A 146 5.95 -20.07 8.10
N PRO A 147 5.07 -20.50 7.17
CA PRO A 147 5.33 -20.69 5.75
C PRO A 147 5.26 -19.41 4.92
N LYS A 148 6.25 -19.19 4.04
CA LYS A 148 6.31 -18.01 3.16
C LYS A 148 6.72 -18.35 1.73
N GLU A 149 6.21 -17.59 0.77
CA GLU A 149 6.53 -17.74 -0.65
C GLU A 149 6.74 -16.34 -1.28
N LEU A 150 7.77 -16.19 -2.10
CA LEU A 150 7.98 -15.01 -2.96
C LEU A 150 7.78 -15.43 -4.43
N TYR A 151 6.89 -14.73 -5.12
CA TYR A 151 6.58 -14.95 -6.53
C TYR A 151 6.92 -13.72 -7.35
N VAL A 152 7.91 -13.86 -8.24
CA VAL A 152 8.33 -12.80 -9.15
C VAL A 152 7.61 -12.96 -10.49
N VAL A 153 6.82 -11.97 -10.88
CA VAL A 153 6.07 -11.94 -12.14
C VAL A 153 7.02 -11.49 -13.27
N PRO A 154 7.34 -12.36 -14.25
CA PRO A 154 8.27 -12.02 -15.32
C PRO A 154 7.77 -10.84 -16.17
N GLY A 155 8.68 -9.94 -16.54
CA GLY A 155 8.38 -8.78 -17.39
C GLY A 155 7.49 -7.69 -16.78
N ALA A 156 6.95 -7.88 -15.58
CA ALA A 156 6.11 -6.88 -14.92
C ALA A 156 6.93 -5.84 -14.16
N ASN A 157 6.47 -4.58 -14.17
CA ASN A 157 6.99 -3.49 -13.34
C ASN A 157 6.14 -3.30 -12.06
N HIS A 158 6.40 -2.21 -11.32
CA HIS A 158 5.71 -1.90 -10.06
C HIS A 158 4.19 -1.70 -10.21
N VAL A 159 3.74 -1.07 -11.31
CA VAL A 159 2.34 -0.68 -11.52
C VAL A 159 1.57 -1.64 -12.42
N ASP A 160 2.26 -2.48 -13.20
CA ASP A 160 1.61 -3.41 -14.14
C ASP A 160 0.62 -4.35 -13.44
N LEU A 161 0.87 -4.74 -12.19
CA LEU A 161 0.00 -5.65 -11.45
C LEU A 161 -1.29 -4.98 -10.93
N TYR A 162 -1.50 -3.68 -11.18
CA TYR A 162 -2.69 -2.96 -10.69
C TYR A 162 -3.89 -3.16 -11.62
N ASP A 163 -3.68 -3.14 -12.93
CA ASP A 163 -4.75 -3.13 -13.92
C ASP A 163 -4.50 -4.05 -15.13
N ARG A 164 -3.27 -4.51 -15.37
CA ARG A 164 -2.98 -5.45 -16.45
C ARG A 164 -3.29 -6.88 -16.08
N THR A 165 -4.53 -7.26 -16.30
CA THR A 165 -5.07 -8.59 -16.02
C THR A 165 -4.32 -9.72 -16.73
N ASP A 166 -3.60 -9.43 -17.82
CA ASP A 166 -2.75 -10.38 -18.53
C ASP A 166 -1.40 -10.65 -17.82
N LEU A 167 -1.00 -9.80 -16.87
CA LEU A 167 0.20 -9.96 -16.05
C LEU A 167 -0.09 -10.39 -14.61
N ILE A 168 -1.30 -10.14 -14.10
CA ILE A 168 -1.68 -10.55 -12.75
C ILE A 168 -1.68 -12.10 -12.65
N PRO A 169 -0.93 -12.71 -11.71
CA PRO A 169 -0.77 -14.16 -11.65
C PRO A 169 -1.94 -14.84 -10.91
N PHE A 170 -3.15 -14.76 -11.48
CA PHE A 170 -4.37 -15.31 -10.86
C PHE A 170 -4.25 -16.79 -10.48
N ASP A 171 -3.66 -17.63 -11.33
CA ASP A 171 -3.45 -19.05 -11.05
C ASP A 171 -2.61 -19.28 -9.79
N LYS A 172 -1.57 -18.46 -9.58
CA LYS A 172 -0.71 -18.56 -8.38
C LYS A 172 -1.47 -18.12 -7.12
N LEU A 173 -2.27 -17.06 -7.23
CA LEU A 173 -3.12 -16.59 -6.15
C LEU A 173 -4.13 -17.66 -5.77
N GLU A 174 -4.79 -18.28 -6.76
CA GLU A 174 -5.73 -19.39 -6.55
C GLU A 174 -5.05 -20.57 -5.85
N GLU A 175 -3.92 -21.06 -6.39
CA GLU A 175 -3.13 -22.15 -5.78
C GLU A 175 -2.82 -21.87 -4.31
N PHE A 176 -2.28 -20.68 -4.03
CA PHE A 176 -1.88 -20.29 -2.69
C PHE A 176 -3.06 -20.23 -1.72
N PHE A 177 -4.17 -19.62 -2.14
CA PHE A 177 -5.37 -19.52 -1.30
C PHE A 177 -6.05 -20.88 -1.11
N THR A 178 -6.14 -21.72 -2.13
CA THR A 178 -6.67 -23.09 -2.00
C THR A 178 -5.85 -23.91 -1.01
N LYS A 179 -4.52 -23.79 -1.04
CA LYS A 179 -3.61 -24.52 -0.13
C LYS A 179 -3.71 -24.06 1.32
N ASN A 180 -3.88 -22.76 1.56
CA ASN A 180 -3.69 -22.15 2.88
C ASN A 180 -4.97 -21.63 3.57
N LEU A 181 -6.11 -21.61 2.87
CA LEU A 181 -7.40 -21.14 3.42
C LEU A 181 -8.49 -22.23 3.53
N ALA A 182 -8.14 -23.50 3.30
CA ALA A 182 -9.05 -24.64 3.43
C ALA A 182 -9.42 -24.97 4.89
#